data_AF-A0A957S246-F1
#
_entry.id   AF-A0A957S246-F1
#
_cell.length_a   1.000
_cell.length_b   1.000
_cell.length_c   1.000
_cell.angle_alpha   90.00
_cell.angle_beta   90.00
_cell.angle_gamma   90.00
#
_symmetry.space_group_name_H-M   'P 1'
#
loop_
_entity.id
_entity.type
_entity.pdbx_description
1 polymer ?
#
loop_
_entity_poly.entity_id
_entity_poly.type
_entity_poly.pdbx_seq_one_letter_code
_entity_poly.pdbx_strand_id
1 'polypeptide(L)'
;MHIPITTRQRGSSSLTLWLGLILAVALLVLGVVGALNVPRAMTPSAAGTTLASQPMTAIESTLRVSPDNPRYFADSSGHLVYLTGSHTWSNLQDGGFSNPPPEFDYTAYLDFLADNHHNFFRLWAWENGKWGAGWSDDFWIEPMPYARTGPGTALDGGPKYDVSMFNQAYFDRLRARVVEAQDRGMYVSIMLFNGWSLDDKDLGGANPWHAHPFQADNNVNGINGDPNGDDSGQETHSLQIDAITALQEQYVKHVIDTVNDLDNVLYEISNESGSQSQDWQYHMIQLIKEYEATKPKQHPVGITVEYPGGDNGELWRSNADWISPNGSLDDIPPNDGSKVVLLDTDHLCGICGDRAWLWKSVTRGYNPLLMDPYDGVNWGFPPGYAPTDPTWVSLRLNMGYARMYAERMDLAHMTPQGELCSTGYCLAKPTPAAAAYLVYAPDGGTFTVDLSATAGDVHVEWFNPATGATTVLDDIAAGAVQSFTPPFDGDAVLYLYQDAAPADEPNKAFLPLVEHRQATGSATGYGPCDAP
;
A
#
# COMPACT_ATOMS: atom_id res chain seq x y z
N MET A 1 22.62 2.81 71.35
CA MET A 1 21.35 2.66 72.11
C MET A 1 20.83 1.24 71.89
N HIS A 2 20.26 0.65 72.93
CA HIS A 2 20.08 -0.79 73.21
C HIS A 2 19.37 -1.62 72.10
N ILE A 3 19.87 -2.79 71.61
CA ILE A 3 19.81 -4.21 72.09
C ILE A 3 18.40 -4.68 72.61
N PRO A 4 18.02 -5.97 72.50
CA PRO A 4 16.97 -6.59 71.65
C PRO A 4 16.10 -7.60 72.49
N ILE A 5 15.84 -8.83 71.99
CA ILE A 5 15.37 -10.08 72.68
C ILE A 5 13.85 -10.30 72.65
N THR A 6 13.23 -11.49 72.50
CA THR A 6 13.49 -12.82 71.90
C THR A 6 12.18 -13.66 72.02
N THR A 7 11.94 -14.57 71.08
CA THR A 7 11.42 -15.98 71.18
C THR A 7 10.26 -16.44 72.11
N ARG A 8 9.64 -17.56 71.64
CA ARG A 8 8.98 -18.71 72.34
C ARG A 8 7.47 -18.61 72.55
N GLN A 9 6.66 -19.68 72.54
CA GLN A 9 6.74 -21.10 72.13
C GLN A 9 5.31 -21.70 72.28
N ARG A 10 4.97 -22.68 71.43
CA ARG A 10 4.22 -23.94 71.66
C ARG A 10 2.92 -24.02 72.51
N GLY A 11 1.99 -24.83 71.97
CA GLY A 11 1.18 -25.82 72.72
C GLY A 11 -0.33 -25.67 72.51
N SER A 12 -0.98 -26.42 71.61
CA SER A 12 -1.55 -27.78 71.78
C SER A 12 -2.84 -27.88 72.61
N SER A 13 -3.96 -28.20 71.95
CA SER A 13 -5.06 -29.12 72.38
C SER A 13 -6.26 -28.92 71.44
N SER A 14 -6.47 -29.79 70.44
CA SER A 14 -7.30 -31.01 70.48
C SER A 14 -8.78 -30.75 70.74
N LEU A 15 -9.65 -31.05 69.74
CA LEU A 15 -10.72 -32.06 69.86
C LEU A 15 -11.45 -32.28 68.51
N THR A 16 -11.35 -33.51 67.99
CA THR A 16 -12.41 -34.34 67.32
C THR A 16 -13.19 -33.78 66.11
N LEU A 17 -13.38 -34.46 64.97
CA LEU A 17 -13.34 -35.88 64.61
C LEU A 17 -13.27 -36.06 63.07
N TRP A 18 -12.58 -37.12 62.65
CA TRP A 18 -12.34 -37.63 61.29
C TRP A 18 -13.63 -38.14 60.59
N LEU A 19 -13.87 -37.95 59.29
CA LEU A 19 -13.32 -38.58 58.06
C LEU A 19 -13.94 -39.97 57.70
N GLY A 20 -14.48 -40.08 56.48
CA GLY A 20 -14.87 -41.32 55.77
C GLY A 20 -16.38 -41.39 55.46
N LEU A 21 -16.89 -41.78 54.29
CA LEU A 21 -16.30 -42.51 53.18
C LEU A 21 -17.34 -42.53 52.02
N ILE A 22 -16.91 -42.22 50.78
CA ILE A 22 -17.11 -43.02 49.54
C ILE A 22 -18.52 -43.57 49.24
N LEU A 23 -19.09 -43.03 48.16
CA LEU A 23 -19.57 -43.76 46.96
C LEU A 23 -20.79 -44.70 47.10
N ALA A 24 -21.67 -44.58 46.10
CA ALA A 24 -22.81 -45.45 45.77
C ALA A 24 -24.14 -45.12 46.46
N VAL A 25 -24.92 -44.22 45.85
CA VAL A 25 -26.25 -44.59 45.34
C VAL A 25 -26.46 -43.86 44.01
N ALA A 26 -26.28 -44.61 42.93
CA ALA A 26 -26.80 -44.26 41.63
C ALA A 26 -28.31 -44.55 41.60
N LEU A 27 -29.01 -43.78 40.76
CA LEU A 27 -30.29 -44.07 40.11
C LEU A 27 -31.60 -43.85 40.92
N LEU A 28 -32.51 -43.17 40.22
CA LEU A 28 -33.97 -43.15 40.35
C LEU A 28 -34.60 -42.27 41.43
N VAL A 29 -34.79 -40.99 41.09
CA VAL A 29 -36.15 -40.41 41.06
C VAL A 29 -36.30 -39.56 39.79
N LEU A 30 -37.10 -40.07 38.87
CA LEU A 30 -37.65 -39.36 37.71
C LEU A 30 -38.71 -38.34 38.16
N GLY A 31 -38.71 -37.18 37.51
CA GLY A 31 -39.92 -36.43 37.16
C GLY A 31 -40.45 -35.43 38.18
N VAL A 32 -40.35 -34.13 37.88
CA VAL A 32 -41.47 -33.24 37.51
C VAL A 32 -40.89 -31.88 37.06
N VAL A 33 -41.53 -31.36 36.02
CA VAL A 33 -41.19 -30.25 35.12
C VAL A 33 -41.39 -28.86 35.75
N GLY A 34 -40.57 -27.89 35.38
CA GLY A 34 -40.85 -26.46 35.58
C GLY A 34 -39.79 -25.57 34.91
N ALA A 35 -40.15 -24.96 33.78
CA ALA A 35 -39.29 -24.20 32.88
C ALA A 35 -38.63 -22.96 33.48
N LEU A 36 -37.32 -22.81 33.26
CA LEU A 36 -36.59 -21.54 33.29
C LEU A 36 -35.64 -21.53 32.08
N ASN A 37 -35.85 -20.57 31.19
CA ASN A 37 -35.00 -20.30 30.02
C ASN A 37 -33.60 -19.92 30.48
N VAL A 38 -32.61 -20.74 30.12
CA VAL A 38 -31.19 -20.39 30.18
C VAL A 38 -30.71 -20.31 28.72
N PRO A 39 -30.08 -19.21 28.28
CA PRO A 39 -29.55 -19.13 26.92
C PRO A 39 -28.47 -20.19 26.73
N ARG A 40 -28.62 -20.98 25.66
CA ARG A 40 -27.70 -22.04 25.26
C ARG A 40 -26.41 -21.39 24.75
N ALA A 41 -25.31 -21.58 25.47
CA ALA A 41 -23.98 -21.26 24.96
C ALA A 41 -23.76 -22.04 23.65
N MET A 42 -23.68 -21.31 22.54
CA MET A 42 -23.28 -21.87 21.25
C MET A 42 -21.76 -21.90 21.19
N THR A 43 -21.21 -23.08 20.99
CA THR A 43 -19.78 -23.29 20.76
C THR A 43 -19.42 -22.86 19.33
N PRO A 44 -18.40 -22.01 19.13
CA PRO A 44 -17.91 -21.68 17.80
C PRO A 44 -17.23 -22.91 17.19
N SER A 45 -17.57 -23.22 15.94
CA SER A 45 -16.87 -24.23 15.14
C SER A 45 -15.67 -23.58 14.47
N ALA A 46 -14.48 -23.71 15.06
CA ALA A 46 -13.23 -23.33 14.41
C ALA A 46 -12.84 -24.40 13.38
N ALA A 47 -13.18 -24.19 12.12
CA ALA A 47 -12.63 -24.95 11.01
C ALA A 47 -11.36 -24.24 10.50
N GLY A 48 -10.20 -24.63 11.04
CA GLY A 48 -8.91 -24.21 10.51
C GLY A 48 -8.66 -24.89 9.17
N THR A 49 -8.68 -24.11 8.09
CA THR A 49 -8.30 -24.58 6.74
C THR A 49 -7.00 -23.90 6.38
N THR A 50 -5.91 -24.65 6.23
CA THR A 50 -4.65 -24.13 5.70
C THR A 50 -4.79 -23.86 4.21
N LEU A 51 -4.56 -22.62 3.80
CA LEU A 51 -4.59 -22.17 2.41
C LEU A 51 -3.44 -22.78 1.61
N ALA A 52 -3.77 -23.38 0.47
CA ALA A 52 -2.88 -23.41 -0.67
C ALA A 52 -3.10 -22.11 -1.44
N SER A 53 -2.04 -21.34 -1.71
CA SER A 53 -2.08 -20.19 -2.61
C SER A 53 -2.50 -20.67 -4.00
N GLN A 54 -3.69 -20.28 -4.46
CA GLN A 54 -3.97 -20.34 -5.90
C GLN A 54 -2.98 -19.40 -6.60
N PRO A 55 -2.35 -19.83 -7.71
CA PRO A 55 -1.47 -18.94 -8.46
C PRO A 55 -2.27 -17.71 -8.90
N MET A 56 -1.73 -16.51 -8.65
CA MET A 56 -2.29 -15.29 -9.22
C MET A 56 -2.28 -15.46 -10.74
N THR A 57 -3.45 -15.26 -11.36
CA THR A 57 -3.59 -15.34 -12.81
C THR A 57 -2.96 -14.11 -13.45
N ALA A 58 -2.35 -14.29 -14.61
CA ALA A 58 -1.80 -13.18 -15.37
C ALA A 58 -2.88 -12.14 -15.68
N ILE A 59 -2.50 -10.86 -15.72
CA ILE A 59 -3.41 -9.78 -16.15
C ILE A 59 -3.55 -9.84 -17.66
N GLU A 60 -4.78 -9.96 -18.15
CA GLU A 60 -5.09 -10.14 -19.58
C GLU A 60 -5.77 -8.91 -20.22
N SER A 61 -5.96 -7.82 -19.48
CA SER A 61 -6.49 -6.59 -20.06
C SER A 61 -6.10 -5.31 -19.33
N THR A 62 -5.95 -4.25 -20.13
CA THR A 62 -5.55 -2.93 -19.67
C THR A 62 -6.67 -2.24 -18.88
N LEU A 63 -6.32 -1.62 -17.76
CA LEU A 63 -7.25 -0.87 -16.93
C LEU A 63 -7.77 0.40 -17.58
N ARG A 64 -9.03 0.76 -17.29
CA ARG A 64 -9.66 2.04 -17.62
C ARG A 64 -10.42 2.57 -16.41
N VAL A 65 -10.56 3.89 -16.27
CA VAL A 65 -11.40 4.45 -15.20
C VAL A 65 -12.82 3.90 -15.36
N SER A 66 -13.38 3.34 -14.30
CA SER A 66 -14.72 2.75 -14.37
C SER A 66 -15.78 3.85 -14.59
N PRO A 67 -16.66 3.70 -15.59
CA PRO A 67 -17.77 4.63 -15.79
C PRO A 67 -18.86 4.47 -14.71
N ASP A 68 -18.94 3.30 -14.08
CA ASP A 68 -19.96 2.99 -13.07
C ASP A 68 -19.52 3.51 -11.68
N ASN A 69 -18.23 3.45 -11.37
CA ASN A 69 -17.67 4.08 -10.18
C ASN A 69 -16.24 4.60 -10.42
N PRO A 70 -16.07 5.90 -10.73
CA PRO A 70 -14.76 6.46 -11.07
C PRO A 70 -13.73 6.53 -9.93
N ARG A 71 -14.03 5.95 -8.75
CA ARG A 71 -13.04 5.72 -7.68
C ARG A 71 -12.13 4.54 -7.96
N TYR A 72 -12.52 3.69 -8.91
CA TYR A 72 -11.82 2.46 -9.24
C TYR A 72 -11.56 2.38 -10.74
N PHE A 73 -10.57 1.57 -11.09
CA PHE A 73 -10.41 1.12 -12.46
C PHE A 73 -11.30 -0.08 -12.73
N ALA A 74 -11.56 -0.36 -14.01
CA ALA A 74 -12.16 -1.58 -14.49
C ALA A 74 -11.29 -2.22 -15.57
N ASP A 75 -11.31 -3.55 -15.61
CA ASP A 75 -10.73 -4.32 -16.69
C ASP A 75 -11.65 -4.30 -17.95
N SER A 76 -11.23 -4.97 -19.02
CA SER A 76 -12.02 -4.99 -20.28
C SER A 76 -13.36 -5.72 -20.19
N SER A 77 -13.57 -6.54 -19.15
CA SER A 77 -14.84 -7.22 -18.88
C SER A 77 -15.83 -6.33 -18.11
N GLY A 78 -15.35 -5.21 -17.57
CA GLY A 78 -16.10 -4.34 -16.67
C GLY A 78 -15.95 -4.71 -15.20
N HIS A 79 -15.05 -5.65 -14.86
CA HIS A 79 -14.76 -5.97 -13.46
C HIS A 79 -13.93 -4.85 -12.83
N LEU A 80 -14.40 -4.29 -11.73
CA LEU A 80 -13.69 -3.22 -11.03
C LEU A 80 -12.52 -3.77 -10.22
N VAL A 81 -11.36 -3.14 -10.37
CA VAL A 81 -10.11 -3.54 -9.71
C VAL A 81 -9.80 -2.55 -8.59
N TYR A 82 -9.69 -3.10 -7.37
CA TYR A 82 -9.16 -2.39 -6.20
C TYR A 82 -7.64 -2.54 -6.16
N LEU A 83 -6.92 -1.42 -6.19
CA LEU A 83 -5.45 -1.40 -6.20
C LEU A 83 -4.92 -1.17 -4.78
N THR A 84 -4.00 -2.02 -4.34
CA THR A 84 -3.29 -1.83 -3.08
C THR A 84 -1.97 -2.58 -3.08
N GLY A 85 -0.97 -2.01 -2.42
CA GLY A 85 0.25 -2.72 -2.11
C GLY A 85 1.40 -1.85 -1.63
N SER A 86 2.46 -2.52 -1.23
CA SER A 86 3.73 -1.91 -0.81
C SER A 86 4.60 -1.56 -2.02
N HIS A 87 5.38 -0.49 -1.92
CA HIS A 87 6.45 -0.16 -2.86
C HIS A 87 7.74 0.26 -2.16
N THR A 88 8.87 0.14 -2.85
CA THR A 88 10.21 0.43 -2.33
C THR A 88 11.12 0.98 -3.44
N TRP A 89 12.17 1.70 -3.09
CA TRP A 89 12.92 2.59 -3.99
C TRP A 89 13.88 1.89 -4.96
N SER A 90 14.31 0.64 -4.70
CA SER A 90 15.23 -0.12 -5.58
C SER A 90 14.52 -1.10 -6.52
N ASN A 91 13.19 -1.02 -6.60
CA ASN A 91 12.42 -2.02 -7.32
C ASN A 91 12.41 -1.83 -8.85
N LEU A 92 13.07 -0.81 -9.41
CA LEU A 92 13.55 -0.79 -10.82
C LEU A 92 15.08 -0.81 -10.94
N GLN A 93 15.77 0.05 -10.20
CA GLN A 93 17.22 0.23 -10.23
C GLN A 93 17.85 -0.30 -8.94
N ASP A 94 19.03 -0.89 -9.06
CA ASP A 94 19.84 -1.27 -7.91
C ASP A 94 20.36 0.00 -7.23
N GLY A 95 20.40 0.00 -5.90
CA GLY A 95 20.79 1.15 -5.09
C GLY A 95 21.60 0.70 -3.88
N GLY A 96 22.67 1.41 -3.55
CA GLY A 96 23.40 1.15 -2.30
C GLY A 96 24.72 1.90 -2.15
N PHE A 97 25.35 1.70 -0.99
CA PHE A 97 26.60 2.37 -0.58
C PHE A 97 27.89 1.74 -1.15
N SER A 98 27.79 0.94 -2.22
CA SER A 98 28.92 0.32 -2.92
C SER A 98 28.85 0.57 -4.42
N ASN A 99 30.00 0.47 -5.11
CA ASN A 99 30.07 0.53 -6.57
C ASN A 99 30.73 -0.76 -7.13
N PRO A 100 29.99 -1.62 -7.85
CA PRO A 100 28.56 -1.50 -8.19
C PRO A 100 27.64 -1.60 -6.95
N PRO A 101 26.41 -1.07 -7.02
CA PRO A 101 25.42 -1.24 -5.97
C PRO A 101 25.01 -2.72 -5.84
N PRO A 102 24.54 -3.16 -4.66
CA PRO A 102 23.98 -4.50 -4.47
C PRO A 102 22.75 -4.71 -5.36
N GLU A 103 22.61 -5.90 -5.91
CA GLU A 103 21.46 -6.28 -6.73
C GLU A 103 20.19 -6.36 -5.87
N PHE A 104 19.10 -5.74 -6.33
CA PHE A 104 17.79 -5.87 -5.72
C PHE A 104 17.16 -7.21 -6.09
N ASP A 105 16.83 -8.04 -5.09
CA ASP A 105 16.12 -9.31 -5.29
C ASP A 105 14.64 -9.05 -5.61
N TYR A 106 14.39 -8.78 -6.89
CA TYR A 106 13.06 -8.42 -7.39
C TYR A 106 12.05 -9.57 -7.27
N THR A 107 12.51 -10.80 -7.49
CA THR A 107 11.66 -11.99 -7.35
C THR A 107 11.20 -12.17 -5.91
N ALA A 108 12.11 -12.04 -4.92
CA ALA A 108 11.73 -12.12 -3.51
C ALA A 108 10.78 -10.97 -3.09
N TYR A 109 10.95 -9.79 -3.69
CA TYR A 109 10.02 -8.67 -3.48
C TYR A 109 8.62 -8.98 -4.02
N LEU A 110 8.49 -9.55 -5.23
CA LEU A 110 7.18 -9.94 -5.76
C LEU A 110 6.58 -11.12 -4.98
N ASP A 111 7.38 -12.07 -4.50
CA ASP A 111 6.91 -13.11 -3.58
C ASP A 111 6.34 -12.50 -2.30
N PHE A 112 7.02 -11.51 -1.74
CA PHE A 112 6.53 -10.76 -0.57
C PHE A 112 5.19 -10.04 -0.83
N LEU A 113 5.04 -9.40 -1.99
CA LEU A 113 3.76 -8.77 -2.36
C LEU A 113 2.65 -9.82 -2.50
N ALA A 114 2.94 -10.95 -3.14
CA ALA A 114 1.99 -12.04 -3.33
C ALA A 114 1.56 -12.66 -1.98
N ASP A 115 2.51 -12.87 -1.07
CA ASP A 115 2.27 -13.40 0.28
C ASP A 115 1.36 -12.47 1.12
N ASN A 116 1.37 -11.16 0.84
CA ASN A 116 0.48 -10.18 1.46
C ASN A 116 -0.78 -9.87 0.63
N HIS A 117 -1.01 -10.60 -0.46
CA HIS A 117 -2.13 -10.41 -1.38
C HIS A 117 -2.21 -9.02 -2.02
N HIS A 118 -1.06 -8.36 -2.20
CA HIS A 118 -0.98 -7.08 -2.92
C HIS A 118 -1.08 -7.32 -4.43
N ASN A 119 -1.60 -6.33 -5.17
CA ASN A 119 -1.69 -6.36 -6.64
C ASN A 119 -1.14 -5.11 -7.30
N PHE A 120 -0.59 -4.17 -6.56
CA PHE A 120 -0.11 -2.92 -7.14
C PHE A 120 1.13 -2.44 -6.42
N PHE A 121 2.09 -1.89 -7.18
CA PHE A 121 3.22 -1.15 -6.62
C PHE A 121 3.69 -0.07 -7.60
N ARG A 122 4.34 0.96 -7.05
CA ARG A 122 5.09 1.96 -7.80
C ARG A 122 6.49 1.42 -8.11
N LEU A 123 6.90 1.49 -9.36
CA LEU A 123 8.20 1.09 -9.88
C LEU A 123 9.09 2.32 -9.98
N TRP A 124 10.00 2.47 -9.02
CA TRP A 124 10.77 3.69 -8.77
C TRP A 124 11.89 3.91 -9.79
N ALA A 125 11.88 5.03 -10.50
CA ALA A 125 12.97 5.44 -11.38
C ALA A 125 13.71 6.65 -10.80
N TRP A 126 15.02 6.48 -10.60
CA TRP A 126 15.96 7.51 -10.17
C TRP A 126 16.67 8.12 -11.37
N GLU A 127 16.96 9.42 -11.29
CA GLU A 127 17.50 10.17 -12.43
C GLU A 127 18.96 10.57 -12.25
N ASN A 128 19.55 10.31 -11.08
CA ASN A 128 20.97 10.50 -10.82
C ASN A 128 21.68 9.15 -10.66
N GLY A 129 22.95 9.05 -11.09
CA GLY A 129 23.73 7.82 -10.95
C GLY A 129 24.47 7.68 -9.61
N LYS A 130 24.53 8.76 -8.83
CA LYS A 130 25.28 8.83 -7.57
C LYS A 130 24.73 9.92 -6.63
N TRP A 131 24.92 9.72 -5.33
CA TRP A 131 24.50 10.60 -4.23
C TRP A 131 22.98 10.62 -4.01
N GLY A 132 22.55 11.05 -2.83
CA GLY A 132 21.14 11.19 -2.49
C GLY A 132 20.97 12.36 -1.53
N ALA A 133 19.86 13.09 -1.68
CA ALA A 133 19.53 14.18 -0.77
C ALA A 133 19.45 13.64 0.67
N GLY A 134 20.01 14.38 1.63
CA GLY A 134 20.08 13.95 3.03
C GLY A 134 21.21 12.99 3.38
N TRP A 135 22.00 12.51 2.41
CA TRP A 135 23.10 11.56 2.66
C TRP A 135 24.47 12.19 2.50
N SER A 136 25.37 11.90 3.43
CA SER A 136 26.77 12.36 3.34
C SER A 136 27.69 11.39 2.59
N ASP A 137 27.32 10.11 2.56
CA ASP A 137 28.13 9.06 1.92
C ASP A 137 27.77 8.90 0.44
N ASP A 138 28.73 8.35 -0.32
CA ASP A 138 28.49 7.94 -1.69
C ASP A 138 27.43 6.83 -1.74
N PHE A 139 26.37 7.09 -2.49
CA PHE A 139 25.35 6.10 -2.83
C PHE A 139 25.26 5.97 -4.34
N TRP A 140 25.14 4.77 -4.87
CA TRP A 140 25.20 4.49 -6.31
C TRP A 140 23.89 3.89 -6.79
N ILE A 141 23.47 4.28 -8.00
CA ILE A 141 22.21 3.87 -8.61
C ILE A 141 22.45 3.43 -10.05
N GLU A 142 22.10 2.19 -10.38
CA GLU A 142 22.29 1.62 -11.73
C GLU A 142 21.21 0.56 -12.06
N PRO A 143 20.92 0.28 -13.35
CA PRO A 143 21.39 0.99 -14.53
C PRO A 143 20.75 2.38 -14.66
N MET A 144 21.42 3.32 -15.32
CA MET A 144 20.81 4.60 -15.74
C MET A 144 20.21 4.53 -17.16
N PRO A 145 19.19 5.33 -17.51
CA PRO A 145 18.49 5.24 -18.80
C PRO A 145 19.32 5.68 -20.02
N TYR A 146 20.36 6.49 -19.83
CA TYR A 146 21.22 6.98 -20.91
C TYR A 146 22.58 6.26 -20.94
N ALA A 147 23.12 6.04 -22.14
CA ALA A 147 24.38 5.36 -22.32
C ALA A 147 25.57 6.25 -21.90
N ARG A 148 26.53 5.67 -21.18
CA ARG A 148 27.82 6.31 -20.88
C ARG A 148 28.82 5.99 -21.98
N THR A 149 29.07 6.93 -22.89
CA THR A 149 29.99 6.71 -24.03
C THR A 149 31.33 7.41 -23.89
N GLY A 150 31.41 8.45 -23.05
CA GLY A 150 32.49 9.41 -23.13
C GLY A 150 32.55 10.10 -24.52
N PRO A 151 33.64 10.84 -24.82
CA PRO A 151 34.84 11.03 -24.01
C PRO A 151 34.61 11.89 -22.76
N GLY A 152 35.60 11.90 -21.86
CA GLY A 152 35.57 12.67 -20.62
C GLY A 152 34.98 11.91 -19.43
N THR A 153 35.08 12.54 -18.27
CA THR A 153 34.65 11.99 -16.98
C THR A 153 33.54 12.89 -16.43
N ALA A 154 32.41 12.29 -16.07
CA ALA A 154 31.32 12.92 -15.34
C ALA A 154 31.72 13.17 -13.87
N LEU A 155 30.96 14.01 -13.17
CA LEU A 155 31.24 14.39 -11.79
C LEU A 155 31.18 13.21 -10.81
N ASP A 156 30.39 12.20 -11.13
CA ASP A 156 30.32 10.93 -10.39
C ASP A 156 31.55 10.03 -10.57
N GLY A 157 32.48 10.39 -11.47
CA GLY A 157 33.71 9.66 -11.78
C GLY A 157 33.57 8.64 -12.92
N GLY A 158 32.36 8.41 -13.44
CA GLY A 158 32.11 7.57 -14.61
C GLY A 158 32.39 8.30 -15.94
N PRO A 159 32.34 7.60 -17.09
CA PRO A 159 32.31 8.28 -18.38
C PRO A 159 31.06 9.16 -18.50
N LYS A 160 31.20 10.29 -19.22
CA LYS A 160 30.05 11.16 -19.55
C LYS A 160 28.98 10.39 -20.34
N TYR A 161 27.73 10.74 -20.09
CA TYR A 161 26.56 10.27 -20.83
C TYR A 161 26.52 10.85 -22.24
N ASP A 162 26.02 10.07 -23.20
CA ASP A 162 25.36 10.61 -24.39
C ASP A 162 23.85 10.52 -24.16
N VAL A 163 23.24 11.65 -23.81
CA VAL A 163 21.81 11.71 -23.47
C VAL A 163 20.89 11.56 -24.68
N SER A 164 21.45 11.48 -25.90
CA SER A 164 20.71 11.11 -27.11
C SER A 164 20.72 9.60 -27.39
N MET A 165 21.42 8.81 -26.57
CA MET A 165 21.52 7.36 -26.71
C MET A 165 21.04 6.64 -25.45
N PHE A 166 20.08 5.74 -25.62
CA PHE A 166 19.55 4.92 -24.53
C PHE A 166 20.49 3.79 -24.12
N ASN A 167 20.51 3.51 -22.82
CA ASN A 167 21.16 2.33 -22.26
C ASN A 167 20.20 1.13 -22.33
N GLN A 168 20.45 0.21 -23.26
CA GLN A 168 19.58 -0.96 -23.46
C GLN A 168 19.38 -1.79 -22.18
N ALA A 169 20.37 -1.86 -21.28
CA ALA A 169 20.26 -2.63 -20.04
C ALA A 169 19.18 -2.09 -19.09
N TYR A 170 18.92 -0.77 -19.11
CA TYR A 170 17.83 -0.15 -18.35
C TYR A 170 16.47 -0.61 -18.88
N PHE A 171 16.26 -0.54 -20.19
CA PHE A 171 14.99 -0.90 -20.83
C PHE A 171 14.72 -2.41 -20.83
N ASP A 172 15.76 -3.23 -20.97
CA ASP A 172 15.66 -4.68 -20.81
C ASP A 172 15.20 -5.03 -19.38
N ARG A 173 15.76 -4.35 -18.36
CA ARG A 173 15.37 -4.54 -16.97
C ARG A 173 13.94 -4.07 -16.72
N LEU A 174 13.58 -2.87 -17.19
CA LEU A 174 12.22 -2.34 -17.11
C LEU A 174 11.23 -3.38 -17.67
N ARG A 175 11.43 -3.83 -18.91
CA ARG A 175 10.55 -4.81 -19.54
C ARG A 175 10.48 -6.11 -18.74
N ALA A 176 11.62 -6.67 -18.33
CA ALA A 176 11.66 -7.92 -17.58
C ALA A 176 10.87 -7.83 -16.26
N ARG A 177 11.03 -6.73 -15.51
CA ARG A 177 10.33 -6.51 -14.24
C ARG A 177 8.81 -6.37 -14.44
N VAL A 178 8.37 -5.60 -15.45
CA VAL A 178 6.93 -5.46 -15.74
C VAL A 178 6.30 -6.78 -16.21
N VAL A 179 7.01 -7.56 -17.04
CA VAL A 179 6.55 -8.90 -17.48
C VAL A 179 6.39 -9.85 -16.28
N GLU A 180 7.40 -9.92 -15.39
CA GLU A 180 7.33 -10.79 -14.22
C GLU A 180 6.16 -10.42 -13.29
N ALA A 181 5.91 -9.11 -13.10
CA ALA A 181 4.75 -8.63 -12.35
C ALA A 181 3.42 -9.00 -13.04
N GLN A 182 3.34 -8.89 -14.37
CA GLN A 182 2.14 -9.24 -15.14
C GLN A 182 1.78 -10.72 -14.98
N ASP A 183 2.79 -11.59 -15.12
CA ASP A 183 2.64 -13.05 -15.01
C ASP A 183 2.19 -13.47 -13.60
N ARG A 184 2.41 -12.61 -12.60
CA ARG A 184 1.98 -12.77 -11.21
C ARG A 184 0.72 -12.00 -10.87
N GLY A 185 0.00 -11.45 -11.85
CA GLY A 185 -1.27 -10.75 -11.61
C GLY A 185 -1.13 -9.41 -10.87
N MET A 186 0.01 -8.72 -11.02
CA MET A 186 0.30 -7.45 -10.36
C MET A 186 0.41 -6.31 -11.37
N TYR A 187 -0.28 -5.20 -11.06
CA TYR A 187 -0.20 -3.92 -11.74
C TYR A 187 1.01 -3.11 -11.27
N VAL A 188 1.54 -2.31 -12.19
CA VAL A 188 2.79 -1.56 -12.00
C VAL A 188 2.58 -0.12 -12.42
N SER A 189 2.77 0.81 -11.49
CA SER A 189 2.94 2.22 -11.85
C SER A 189 4.39 2.49 -12.19
N ILE A 190 4.69 2.75 -13.47
CA ILE A 190 6.03 3.13 -13.92
C ILE A 190 6.20 4.61 -13.62
N MET A 191 6.99 4.93 -12.58
CA MET A 191 7.43 6.29 -12.28
C MET A 191 8.42 6.72 -13.36
N LEU A 192 8.13 7.83 -14.04
CA LEU A 192 8.97 8.29 -15.15
C LEU A 192 10.11 9.21 -14.65
N PHE A 193 9.82 10.01 -13.64
CA PHE A 193 10.70 11.06 -13.11
C PHE A 193 10.57 11.19 -11.58
N ASN A 194 11.49 11.88 -10.92
CA ASN A 194 11.39 12.22 -9.49
C ASN A 194 12.12 13.54 -9.14
N GLY A 195 11.56 14.32 -8.21
CA GLY A 195 12.19 15.55 -7.74
C GLY A 195 13.36 15.35 -6.78
N TRP A 196 13.55 14.14 -6.24
CA TRP A 196 14.64 13.80 -5.32
C TRP A 196 16.02 13.70 -5.99
N SER A 197 16.06 13.73 -7.32
CA SER A 197 17.30 13.70 -8.12
C SER A 197 17.78 15.10 -8.54
N LEU A 198 17.04 16.16 -8.19
CA LEU A 198 17.22 17.52 -8.75
C LEU A 198 17.92 18.51 -7.83
N ASP A 199 17.95 18.26 -6.52
CA ASP A 199 18.54 19.14 -5.53
C ASP A 199 18.80 18.37 -4.23
N ASP A 200 19.44 19.02 -3.25
CA ASP A 200 19.73 18.45 -1.93
C ASP A 200 18.55 18.54 -0.94
N LYS A 201 17.39 19.06 -1.38
CA LYS A 201 16.17 19.31 -0.60
C LYS A 201 16.38 20.14 0.67
N ASP A 202 17.46 20.93 0.75
CA ASP A 202 17.88 21.62 1.98
C ASP A 202 18.05 20.68 3.20
N LEU A 203 18.23 19.37 2.98
CA LEU A 203 18.37 18.38 4.06
C LEU A 203 19.80 18.28 4.60
N GLY A 204 20.74 18.93 3.92
CA GLY A 204 22.18 18.74 4.12
C GLY A 204 22.66 17.41 3.55
N GLY A 205 23.98 17.29 3.33
CA GLY A 205 24.58 16.11 2.70
C GLY A 205 25.04 16.40 1.27
N ALA A 206 24.95 15.39 0.41
CA ALA A 206 25.35 15.45 -0.99
C ALA A 206 24.18 15.90 -1.87
N ASN A 207 24.50 16.59 -2.97
CA ASN A 207 23.53 17.04 -3.95
C ASN A 207 23.43 16.01 -5.10
N PRO A 208 22.31 15.27 -5.24
CA PRO A 208 22.15 14.27 -6.30
C PRO A 208 22.17 14.87 -7.70
N TRP A 209 21.86 16.17 -7.84
CA TRP A 209 21.95 16.90 -9.11
C TRP A 209 23.32 16.76 -9.76
N HIS A 210 24.39 16.72 -8.96
CA HIS A 210 25.76 16.61 -9.46
C HIS A 210 26.02 15.31 -10.22
N ALA A 211 25.21 14.26 -10.04
CA ALA A 211 25.33 13.01 -10.80
C ALA A 211 24.22 12.80 -11.85
N HIS A 212 23.41 13.83 -12.09
CA HIS A 212 22.31 13.78 -13.05
C HIS A 212 22.84 13.86 -14.51
N PRO A 213 22.31 13.09 -15.47
CA PRO A 213 22.74 13.11 -16.87
C PRO A 213 22.62 14.49 -17.54
N PHE A 214 21.62 15.29 -17.16
CA PHE A 214 21.42 16.65 -17.68
C PHE A 214 22.24 17.74 -16.99
N GLN A 215 23.04 17.40 -15.98
CA GLN A 215 24.03 18.32 -15.45
C GLN A 215 25.11 18.56 -16.53
N ALA A 216 25.53 19.83 -16.70
CA ALA A 216 26.33 20.28 -17.84
C ALA A 216 27.68 19.56 -18.04
N ASP A 217 28.30 19.13 -16.94
CA ASP A 217 29.56 18.40 -16.94
C ASP A 217 29.38 16.89 -17.09
N ASN A 218 28.16 16.36 -17.02
CA ASN A 218 27.91 14.92 -17.07
C ASN A 218 27.61 14.38 -18.47
N ASN A 219 27.30 15.22 -19.46
CA ASN A 219 26.98 14.78 -20.82
C ASN A 219 27.94 15.31 -21.89
N VAL A 220 28.02 14.60 -23.02
CA VAL A 220 28.81 14.99 -24.20
C VAL A 220 28.05 15.89 -25.17
N ASN A 221 26.74 16.04 -24.97
CA ASN A 221 25.81 16.73 -25.87
C ASN A 221 25.82 18.26 -25.68
N GLY A 222 26.42 18.75 -24.60
CA GLY A 222 26.42 20.17 -24.24
C GLY A 222 25.08 20.65 -23.67
N ILE A 223 24.27 19.74 -23.16
CA ILE A 223 23.02 20.05 -22.45
C ILE A 223 23.38 20.62 -21.09
N ASN A 224 22.76 21.75 -20.73
CA ASN A 224 22.83 22.33 -19.39
C ASN A 224 21.43 22.40 -18.80
N GLY A 225 21.15 21.57 -17.80
CA GLY A 225 19.89 21.58 -17.06
C GLY A 225 19.81 22.59 -15.92
N ASP A 226 20.87 23.34 -15.65
CA ASP A 226 20.93 24.43 -14.67
C ASP A 226 21.38 25.74 -15.36
N PRO A 227 20.49 26.41 -16.10
CA PRO A 227 20.83 27.65 -16.81
C PRO A 227 20.96 28.85 -15.87
N ASN A 228 20.41 28.80 -14.65
CA ASN A 228 20.40 29.91 -13.70
C ASN A 228 21.61 29.88 -12.74
N GLY A 229 22.29 28.73 -12.63
CA GLY A 229 23.49 28.50 -11.83
C GLY A 229 23.22 28.42 -10.33
N ASP A 230 22.06 27.92 -9.92
CA ASP A 230 21.66 27.80 -8.51
C ASP A 230 22.02 26.45 -7.87
N ASP A 231 22.72 25.58 -8.60
CA ASP A 231 23.10 24.23 -8.18
C ASP A 231 21.90 23.27 -8.06
N SER A 232 20.84 23.54 -8.81
CA SER A 232 19.64 22.71 -8.92
C SER A 232 19.33 22.31 -10.37
N GLY A 233 18.67 21.16 -10.52
CA GLY A 233 18.15 20.66 -11.78
C GLY A 233 16.66 20.92 -11.99
N GLN A 234 16.04 21.79 -11.18
CA GLN A 234 14.60 22.03 -11.21
C GLN A 234 14.08 22.47 -12.59
N GLU A 235 14.88 23.17 -13.39
CA GLU A 235 14.51 23.58 -14.76
C GLU A 235 14.33 22.39 -15.70
N THR A 236 14.93 21.24 -15.40
CA THR A 236 14.74 20.02 -16.20
C THR A 236 13.33 19.48 -16.08
N HIS A 237 12.63 19.71 -14.97
CA HIS A 237 11.21 19.37 -14.77
C HIS A 237 10.34 20.60 -14.99
N SER A 238 10.65 21.35 -16.04
CA SER A 238 9.89 22.50 -16.50
C SER A 238 9.87 22.52 -18.03
N LEU A 239 9.10 23.44 -18.61
CA LEU A 239 9.11 23.65 -20.07
C LEU A 239 10.11 24.72 -20.51
N GLN A 240 11.05 25.13 -19.65
CA GLN A 240 11.97 26.24 -19.94
C GLN A 240 13.08 25.87 -20.94
N ILE A 241 13.47 24.59 -21.01
CA ILE A 241 14.60 24.12 -21.81
C ILE A 241 14.11 23.15 -22.88
N ASP A 242 13.71 23.68 -24.05
CA ASP A 242 13.14 22.89 -25.17
C ASP A 242 13.95 21.63 -25.52
N ALA A 243 15.28 21.73 -25.48
CA ALA A 243 16.16 20.60 -25.79
C ALA A 243 16.04 19.45 -24.77
N ILE A 244 15.87 19.77 -23.48
CA ILE A 244 15.68 18.78 -22.42
C ILE A 244 14.26 18.20 -22.51
N THR A 245 13.25 19.03 -22.71
CA THR A 245 11.87 18.56 -22.93
C THR A 245 11.82 17.56 -24.09
N ALA A 246 12.49 17.85 -25.21
CA ALA A 246 12.55 16.94 -26.36
C ALA A 246 13.24 15.60 -26.05
N LEU A 247 14.29 15.59 -25.20
CA LEU A 247 14.97 14.37 -24.76
C LEU A 247 14.09 13.55 -23.81
N GLN A 248 13.42 14.21 -22.86
CA GLN A 248 12.46 13.57 -21.97
C GLN A 248 11.28 12.98 -22.74
N GLU A 249 10.76 13.68 -23.75
CA GLU A 249 9.72 13.12 -24.61
C GLU A 249 10.18 11.86 -25.34
N GLN A 250 11.44 11.82 -25.80
CA GLN A 250 12.01 10.63 -26.43
C GLN A 250 12.14 9.49 -25.42
N TYR A 251 12.58 9.79 -24.20
CA TYR A 251 12.65 8.82 -23.11
C TYR A 251 11.27 8.22 -22.80
N VAL A 252 10.25 9.06 -22.59
CA VAL A 252 8.87 8.62 -22.32
C VAL A 252 8.32 7.78 -23.47
N LYS A 253 8.52 8.21 -24.73
CA LYS A 253 8.13 7.41 -25.91
C LYS A 253 8.84 6.05 -25.95
N HIS A 254 10.11 5.99 -25.56
CA HIS A 254 10.87 4.75 -25.53
C HIS A 254 10.44 3.81 -24.39
N VAL A 255 10.12 4.36 -23.21
CA VAL A 255 9.46 3.62 -22.13
C VAL A 255 8.16 3.01 -22.62
N ILE A 256 7.27 3.81 -23.25
CA ILE A 256 6.01 3.33 -23.82
C ILE A 256 6.28 2.20 -24.83
N ASP A 257 7.18 2.40 -25.79
CA ASP A 257 7.49 1.36 -26.79
C ASP A 257 8.03 0.07 -26.18
N THR A 258 8.67 0.16 -25.01
CA THR A 258 9.22 -0.98 -24.28
C THR A 258 8.14 -1.83 -23.61
N VAL A 259 6.99 -1.26 -23.24
CA VAL A 259 5.98 -1.93 -22.40
C VAL A 259 4.55 -1.86 -22.93
N ASN A 260 4.29 -1.15 -24.04
CA ASN A 260 2.92 -0.90 -24.50
C ASN A 260 2.14 -2.18 -24.84
N ASP A 261 2.80 -3.31 -25.10
CA ASP A 261 2.14 -4.59 -25.33
C ASP A 261 1.69 -5.31 -24.04
N LEU A 262 2.05 -4.81 -22.85
CA LEU A 262 1.68 -5.36 -21.54
C LEU A 262 0.36 -4.74 -21.05
N ASP A 263 -0.41 -5.45 -20.23
CA ASP A 263 -1.73 -5.00 -19.74
C ASP A 263 -1.68 -4.39 -18.33
N ASN A 264 -0.66 -4.72 -17.57
CA ASN A 264 -0.54 -4.40 -16.16
C ASN A 264 0.09 -3.02 -15.88
N VAL A 265 0.22 -2.16 -16.89
CA VAL A 265 0.94 -0.89 -16.79
C VAL A 265 0.00 0.26 -16.43
N LEU A 266 0.48 1.11 -15.51
CA LEU A 266 0.06 2.50 -15.33
C LEU A 266 1.31 3.37 -15.44
N TYR A 267 1.18 4.62 -15.86
CA TYR A 267 2.28 5.59 -15.82
C TYR A 267 2.07 6.59 -14.68
N GLU A 268 3.16 7.00 -14.06
CA GLU A 268 3.22 8.08 -13.07
C GLU A 268 4.23 9.11 -13.56
N ILE A 269 3.80 10.36 -13.71
CA ILE A 269 4.66 11.39 -14.29
C ILE A 269 5.88 11.62 -13.42
N SER A 270 5.71 12.10 -12.20
CA SER A 270 6.85 12.41 -11.35
C SER A 270 6.52 12.30 -9.88
N ASN A 271 7.38 11.59 -9.15
CA ASN A 271 7.35 11.65 -7.71
C ASN A 271 7.93 12.97 -7.22
N GLU A 272 7.13 13.78 -6.53
CA GLU A 272 7.64 14.88 -5.69
C GLU A 272 8.59 15.85 -6.40
N SER A 273 8.30 16.19 -7.65
CA SER A 273 8.87 17.38 -8.30
C SER A 273 8.36 18.65 -7.62
N GLY A 274 9.11 19.75 -7.68
CA GLY A 274 8.66 21.01 -7.07
C GLY A 274 7.44 21.63 -7.78
N SER A 275 6.73 22.54 -7.10
CA SER A 275 5.50 23.18 -7.61
C SER A 275 5.63 23.87 -8.98
N GLN A 276 6.84 24.26 -9.39
CA GLN A 276 7.12 24.85 -10.70
C GLN A 276 6.94 23.86 -11.87
N SER A 277 6.86 22.56 -11.56
CA SER A 277 6.81 21.50 -12.57
C SER A 277 5.43 21.27 -13.18
N GLN A 278 4.40 21.95 -12.68
CA GLN A 278 3.01 21.62 -13.00
C GLN A 278 2.69 21.60 -14.51
N ASP A 279 3.05 22.66 -15.25
CA ASP A 279 2.79 22.74 -16.69
C ASP A 279 3.56 21.65 -17.46
N TRP A 280 4.76 21.31 -17.00
CA TRP A 280 5.56 20.22 -17.54
C TRP A 280 4.92 18.86 -17.25
N GLN A 281 4.37 18.64 -16.05
CA GLN A 281 3.67 17.40 -15.74
C GLN A 281 2.42 17.22 -16.62
N TYR A 282 1.65 18.29 -16.85
CA TYR A 282 0.51 18.27 -17.77
C TYR A 282 0.91 18.00 -19.22
N HIS A 283 2.03 18.58 -19.66
CA HIS A 283 2.61 18.28 -20.97
C HIS A 283 2.93 16.79 -21.12
N MET A 284 3.56 16.18 -20.11
CA MET A 284 3.88 14.74 -20.13
C MET A 284 2.62 13.85 -20.13
N ILE A 285 1.57 14.21 -19.39
CA ILE A 285 0.27 13.50 -19.48
C ILE A 285 -0.27 13.55 -20.90
N GLN A 286 -0.29 14.73 -21.51
CA GLN A 286 -0.78 14.92 -22.87
C GLN A 286 0.06 14.12 -23.88
N LEU A 287 1.40 14.17 -23.76
CA LEU A 287 2.32 13.41 -24.59
C LEU A 287 2.01 11.90 -24.56
N ILE A 288 1.87 11.33 -23.36
CA ILE A 288 1.59 9.89 -23.20
C ILE A 288 0.26 9.54 -23.87
N LYS A 289 -0.80 10.30 -23.57
CA LYS A 289 -2.14 10.06 -24.13
C LYS A 289 -2.15 10.17 -25.66
N GLU A 290 -1.48 11.17 -26.22
CA GLU A 290 -1.38 11.34 -27.67
C GLU A 290 -0.54 10.25 -28.33
N TYR A 291 0.58 9.85 -27.70
CA TYR A 291 1.45 8.84 -28.26
C TYR A 291 0.81 7.45 -28.20
N GLU A 292 0.22 7.06 -27.07
CA GLU A 292 -0.48 5.77 -26.94
C GLU A 292 -1.77 5.68 -27.76
N ALA A 293 -2.39 6.80 -28.13
CA ALA A 293 -3.48 6.78 -29.11
C ALA A 293 -3.03 6.28 -30.50
N THR A 294 -1.71 6.24 -30.77
CA THR A 294 -1.13 5.63 -31.99
C THR A 294 -0.70 4.17 -31.80
N LYS A 295 -0.91 3.61 -30.60
CA LYS A 295 -0.43 2.28 -30.19
C LYS A 295 -1.61 1.34 -29.89
N PRO A 296 -1.37 0.02 -29.80
CA PRO A 296 -2.42 -0.96 -29.51
C PRO A 296 -3.11 -0.76 -28.16
N LYS A 297 -2.36 -0.38 -27.11
CA LYS A 297 -2.89 -0.17 -25.77
C LYS A 297 -2.74 1.29 -25.34
N GLN A 298 -3.66 1.71 -24.48
CA GLN A 298 -3.65 3.02 -23.82
C GLN A 298 -3.75 2.74 -22.31
N HIS A 299 -2.73 3.08 -21.55
CA HIS A 299 -2.65 2.80 -20.12
C HIS A 299 -3.14 4.00 -19.31
N PRO A 300 -3.61 3.79 -18.06
CA PRO A 300 -3.90 4.90 -17.17
C PRO A 300 -2.65 5.74 -16.90
N VAL A 301 -2.80 7.06 -16.96
CA VAL A 301 -1.73 8.02 -16.67
C VAL A 301 -2.06 8.76 -15.37
N GLY A 302 -1.10 8.84 -14.45
CA GLY A 302 -1.28 9.46 -13.15
C GLY A 302 -0.26 10.54 -12.84
N ILE A 303 -0.62 11.36 -11.87
CA ILE A 303 0.22 12.43 -11.32
C ILE A 303 0.13 12.39 -9.79
N THR A 304 1.27 12.54 -9.14
CA THR A 304 1.36 12.64 -7.68
C THR A 304 1.66 14.08 -7.28
N VAL A 305 1.31 14.46 -6.05
CA VAL A 305 1.50 15.82 -5.56
C VAL A 305 2.96 16.25 -5.58
N GLU A 306 3.18 17.51 -5.91
CA GLU A 306 4.50 18.14 -5.90
C GLU A 306 5.06 18.30 -4.48
N TYR A 307 6.38 18.21 -4.37
CA TYR A 307 7.12 18.56 -3.17
C TYR A 307 8.47 19.23 -3.51
N PRO A 308 8.78 20.40 -2.89
CA PRO A 308 7.93 21.16 -1.98
C PRO A 308 6.82 21.92 -2.72
N GLY A 309 5.80 22.32 -1.96
CA GLY A 309 4.82 23.33 -2.38
C GLY A 309 3.63 22.84 -3.21
N GLY A 310 3.33 21.54 -3.23
CA GLY A 310 2.23 21.01 -4.02
C GLY A 310 0.84 21.43 -3.59
N ASP A 311 -0.01 21.65 -4.58
CA ASP A 311 -1.43 21.97 -4.43
C ASP A 311 -2.28 20.83 -4.99
N ASN A 312 -3.01 20.14 -4.11
CA ASN A 312 -3.96 19.11 -4.51
C ASN A 312 -4.96 19.63 -5.57
N GLY A 313 -5.33 20.92 -5.57
CA GLY A 313 -6.20 21.50 -6.58
C GLY A 313 -5.68 21.36 -8.02
N GLU A 314 -4.37 21.21 -8.21
CA GLU A 314 -3.77 20.97 -9.52
C GLU A 314 -3.96 19.51 -9.98
N LEU A 315 -3.81 18.54 -9.08
CA LEU A 315 -4.08 17.13 -9.37
C LEU A 315 -5.50 16.90 -9.89
N TRP A 316 -6.51 17.50 -9.26
CA TRP A 316 -7.91 17.37 -9.70
C TRP A 316 -8.21 18.10 -11.01
N ARG A 317 -7.49 19.19 -11.32
CA ARG A 317 -7.60 19.91 -12.59
C ARG A 317 -6.89 19.20 -13.75
N SER A 318 -5.94 18.32 -13.44
CA SER A 318 -5.19 17.55 -14.42
C SER A 318 -6.09 16.66 -15.29
N ASN A 319 -5.61 16.34 -16.49
CA ASN A 319 -6.21 15.30 -17.34
C ASN A 319 -5.71 13.89 -16.98
N ALA A 320 -5.11 13.68 -15.80
CA ALA A 320 -4.69 12.35 -15.35
C ALA A 320 -5.90 11.45 -15.06
N ASP A 321 -5.73 10.16 -15.23
CA ASP A 321 -6.73 9.12 -14.94
C ASP A 321 -6.75 8.73 -13.46
N TRP A 322 -5.62 8.90 -12.76
CA TRP A 322 -5.50 8.76 -11.32
C TRP A 322 -4.59 9.81 -10.69
N ILE A 323 -4.73 10.02 -9.39
CA ILE A 323 -3.94 10.99 -8.63
C ILE A 323 -3.49 10.43 -7.29
N SER A 324 -2.39 10.98 -6.75
CA SER A 324 -1.94 10.73 -5.37
C SER A 324 -1.71 12.05 -4.62
N PRO A 325 -2.67 12.49 -3.79
CA PRO A 325 -2.63 13.77 -3.10
C PRO A 325 -1.84 13.73 -1.79
N ASN A 326 -1.45 14.89 -1.28
CA ASN A 326 -1.06 15.03 0.13
C ASN A 326 -2.30 15.09 1.04
N GLY A 327 -2.10 14.91 2.35
CA GLY A 327 -3.22 14.91 3.29
C GLY A 327 -2.85 14.41 4.69
N SER A 328 -3.89 14.01 5.44
CA SER A 328 -3.76 13.49 6.80
C SER A 328 -4.01 11.99 6.86
N LEU A 329 -3.31 11.28 7.75
CA LEU A 329 -3.66 9.90 8.11
C LEU A 329 -4.94 9.81 8.97
N ASP A 330 -5.30 10.89 9.68
CA ASP A 330 -6.40 10.88 10.65
C ASP A 330 -7.71 11.41 10.06
N ASP A 331 -7.63 12.55 9.37
CA ASP A 331 -8.77 13.22 8.74
C ASP A 331 -8.81 12.92 7.25
N ILE A 332 -9.33 11.74 6.92
CA ILE A 332 -9.51 11.29 5.53
C ILE A 332 -10.93 11.66 5.08
N PRO A 333 -11.10 12.67 4.21
CA PRO A 333 -12.42 13.03 3.67
C PRO A 333 -12.96 11.89 2.80
N PRO A 334 -14.28 11.75 2.58
CA PRO A 334 -14.79 10.78 1.61
C PRO A 334 -14.35 11.15 0.19
N ASN A 335 -13.81 10.18 -0.55
CA ASN A 335 -13.53 10.37 -1.98
C ASN A 335 -14.84 10.69 -2.70
N ASP A 336 -14.87 11.81 -3.43
CA ASP A 336 -16.06 12.31 -4.14
C ASP A 336 -16.33 11.58 -5.47
N GLY A 337 -15.37 10.79 -5.95
CA GLY A 337 -15.50 10.00 -7.17
C GLY A 337 -15.29 10.79 -8.44
N SER A 338 -14.63 11.94 -8.35
CA SER A 338 -14.19 12.70 -9.52
C SER A 338 -12.94 12.10 -10.18
N LYS A 339 -12.15 11.32 -9.43
CA LYS A 339 -10.93 10.65 -9.87
C LYS A 339 -10.73 9.31 -9.15
N VAL A 340 -9.95 8.43 -9.77
CA VAL A 340 -9.31 7.32 -9.04
C VAL A 340 -8.22 7.94 -8.17
N VAL A 341 -8.30 7.73 -6.85
CA VAL A 341 -7.30 8.24 -5.91
C VAL A 341 -6.53 7.07 -5.32
N LEU A 342 -5.24 7.01 -5.66
CA LEU A 342 -4.28 6.13 -5.01
C LEU A 342 -3.75 6.89 -3.81
N LEU A 343 -4.12 6.49 -2.59
CA LEU A 343 -3.77 7.22 -1.39
C LEU A 343 -2.47 6.66 -0.82
N ASP A 344 -1.36 7.30 -1.20
CA ASP A 344 -0.02 6.80 -0.92
C ASP A 344 0.59 7.45 0.33
N THR A 345 1.11 6.64 1.26
CA THR A 345 1.79 7.16 2.45
C THR A 345 2.99 8.03 2.11
N ASP A 346 3.64 7.84 0.96
CA ASP A 346 4.74 8.67 0.46
C ASP A 346 4.42 10.17 0.60
N HIS A 347 3.24 10.59 0.12
CA HIS A 347 2.83 12.00 0.14
C HIS A 347 2.03 12.43 1.37
N LEU A 348 1.70 11.49 2.25
CA LEU A 348 1.02 11.79 3.51
C LEU A 348 2.02 12.01 4.65
N CYS A 349 3.02 11.13 4.74
CA CYS A 349 4.02 11.14 5.81
C CYS A 349 5.27 10.30 5.53
N GLY A 350 5.49 9.81 4.31
CA GLY A 350 6.59 8.94 3.95
C GLY A 350 6.44 7.52 4.50
N ILE A 351 7.40 7.11 5.34
CA ILE A 351 7.47 5.79 5.97
C ILE A 351 6.61 5.79 7.24
N CYS A 352 5.32 5.53 7.08
CA CYS A 352 4.33 5.65 8.15
C CYS A 352 3.07 4.80 7.88
N GLY A 353 2.07 4.94 8.75
CA GLY A 353 0.75 4.34 8.60
C GLY A 353 0.51 3.16 9.54
N ASP A 354 -0.77 2.82 9.72
CA ASP A 354 -1.21 1.65 10.46
C ASP A 354 -2.49 1.05 9.85
N ARG A 355 -2.93 -0.10 10.36
CA ARG A 355 -4.16 -0.75 9.85
C ARG A 355 -5.41 0.10 10.05
N ALA A 356 -5.42 1.04 11.00
CA ALA A 356 -6.57 1.89 11.24
C ALA A 356 -6.71 2.94 10.14
N TRP A 357 -5.61 3.60 9.77
CA TRP A 357 -5.53 4.46 8.59
C TRP A 357 -6.03 3.73 7.34
N LEU A 358 -5.60 2.47 7.15
CA LEU A 358 -6.01 1.69 6.00
C LEU A 358 -7.53 1.49 5.94
N TRP A 359 -8.15 0.99 7.01
CA TRP A 359 -9.61 0.73 7.01
C TRP A 359 -10.44 2.01 6.95
N LYS A 360 -9.96 3.11 7.55
CA LYS A 360 -10.55 4.44 7.34
C LYS A 360 -10.51 4.82 5.85
N SER A 361 -9.37 4.62 5.19
CA SER A 361 -9.20 4.94 3.76
C SER A 361 -10.11 4.10 2.86
N VAL A 362 -10.21 2.79 3.11
CA VAL A 362 -11.06 1.87 2.35
C VAL A 362 -12.53 2.27 2.45
N THR A 363 -13.01 2.53 3.66
CA THR A 363 -14.40 2.95 3.89
C THR A 363 -14.71 4.36 3.38
N ARG A 364 -13.68 5.14 3.06
CA ARG A 364 -13.75 6.45 2.40
C ARG A 364 -13.58 6.36 0.88
N GLY A 365 -13.43 5.17 0.30
CA GLY A 365 -13.41 4.94 -1.15
C GLY A 365 -12.06 5.26 -1.81
N TYR A 366 -10.95 5.09 -1.10
CA TYR A 366 -9.59 5.23 -1.64
C TYR A 366 -8.96 3.87 -1.96
N ASN A 367 -7.88 3.90 -2.74
CA ASN A 367 -7.00 2.77 -3.05
C ASN A 367 -5.63 2.99 -2.34
N PRO A 368 -5.41 2.48 -1.12
CA PRO A 368 -4.24 2.85 -0.31
C PRO A 368 -2.96 2.13 -0.77
N LEU A 369 -1.86 2.89 -0.81
CA LEU A 369 -0.51 2.42 -1.13
C LEU A 369 0.44 2.68 0.03
N LEU A 370 1.47 1.84 0.15
CA LEU A 370 2.42 1.91 1.25
C LEU A 370 3.86 2.10 0.77
N MET A 371 4.46 3.24 1.11
CA MET A 371 5.90 3.46 1.04
C MET A 371 6.58 2.58 2.10
N ASP A 372 7.08 1.43 1.65
CA ASP A 372 7.51 0.33 2.51
C ASP A 372 9.03 0.14 2.45
N PRO A 373 9.73 0.28 3.59
CA PRO A 373 11.10 -0.14 3.76
C PRO A 373 11.44 -1.59 3.36
N TYR A 374 10.42 -2.44 3.26
CA TYR A 374 10.48 -3.83 2.83
C TYR A 374 11.43 -4.71 3.65
N ASP A 375 12.68 -4.87 3.22
CA ASP A 375 13.68 -5.76 3.81
C ASP A 375 14.77 -5.02 4.59
N GLY A 376 14.77 -3.68 4.51
CA GLY A 376 15.73 -2.88 5.25
C GLY A 376 17.13 -2.81 4.62
N VAL A 377 17.35 -3.22 3.37
CA VAL A 377 18.71 -3.37 2.81
C VAL A 377 19.21 -2.20 1.94
N ASN A 378 18.41 -1.62 1.06
CA ASN A 378 18.96 -0.85 -0.08
C ASN A 378 18.90 0.69 0.03
N TRP A 379 18.14 1.29 0.96
CA TRP A 379 17.97 2.76 1.03
C TRP A 379 18.13 3.39 2.42
N GLY A 380 18.85 2.74 3.34
CA GLY A 380 19.19 3.34 4.65
C GLY A 380 17.96 3.79 5.46
N PHE A 381 17.42 2.88 6.28
CA PHE A 381 16.13 3.07 6.94
C PHE A 381 16.25 3.86 8.23
N PRO A 382 15.13 4.46 8.71
CA PRO A 382 15.13 5.09 10.03
C PRO A 382 15.69 4.12 11.09
N PRO A 383 16.57 4.60 12.00
CA PRO A 383 17.13 3.79 13.05
C PRO A 383 16.03 3.01 13.81
N GLY A 384 16.20 1.71 13.95
CA GLY A 384 15.24 0.85 14.64
C GLY A 384 14.11 0.30 13.76
N TYR A 385 14.12 0.56 12.45
CA TYR A 385 13.25 -0.18 11.54
C TYR A 385 13.48 -1.70 11.66
N ALA A 386 12.39 -2.44 11.79
CA ALA A 386 12.39 -3.89 11.72
C ALA A 386 11.29 -4.34 10.75
N PRO A 387 11.62 -5.13 9.71
CA PRO A 387 10.61 -5.62 8.77
C PRO A 387 9.59 -6.54 9.44
N THR A 388 9.93 -7.09 10.61
CA THR A 388 9.06 -7.93 11.44
C THR A 388 8.34 -7.14 12.53
N ASP A 389 8.39 -5.80 12.55
CA ASP A 389 7.59 -5.02 13.48
C ASP A 389 6.10 -5.40 13.33
N PRO A 390 5.38 -5.71 14.43
CA PRO A 390 3.99 -6.09 14.36
C PRO A 390 3.09 -5.06 13.67
N THR A 391 3.43 -3.77 13.72
CA THR A 391 2.70 -2.68 13.07
C THR A 391 2.79 -2.80 11.55
N TRP A 392 4.00 -2.98 11.02
CA TRP A 392 4.23 -3.17 9.58
C TRP A 392 3.59 -4.46 9.07
N VAL A 393 3.77 -5.57 9.79
CA VAL A 393 3.15 -6.86 9.44
C VAL A 393 1.62 -6.74 9.45
N SER A 394 1.05 -6.11 10.47
CA SER A 394 -0.39 -5.90 10.58
C SER A 394 -0.93 -5.04 9.44
N LEU A 395 -0.26 -3.94 9.09
CA LEU A 395 -0.68 -3.08 7.98
C LEU A 395 -0.65 -3.81 6.64
N ARG A 396 0.48 -4.45 6.29
CA ARG A 396 0.64 -5.18 5.01
C ARG A 396 -0.42 -6.26 4.81
N LEU A 397 -0.73 -7.03 5.86
CA LEU A 397 -1.78 -8.05 5.81
C LEU A 397 -3.17 -7.45 5.67
N ASN A 398 -3.46 -6.35 6.38
CA ASN A 398 -4.75 -5.70 6.25
C ASN A 398 -4.98 -5.10 4.87
N MET A 399 -3.94 -4.66 4.15
CA MET A 399 -4.06 -4.25 2.75
C MET A 399 -4.56 -5.41 1.89
N GLY A 400 -3.99 -6.60 2.08
CA GLY A 400 -4.47 -7.84 1.47
C GLY A 400 -5.92 -8.16 1.83
N TYR A 401 -6.29 -8.07 3.11
CA TYR A 401 -7.67 -8.32 3.56
C TYR A 401 -8.67 -7.32 2.94
N ALA A 402 -8.30 -6.04 2.86
CA ALA A 402 -9.13 -5.02 2.22
C ALA A 402 -9.41 -5.36 0.75
N ARG A 403 -8.40 -5.83 0.02
CA ARG A 403 -8.58 -6.34 -1.35
C ARG A 403 -9.52 -7.55 -1.40
N MET A 404 -9.37 -8.52 -0.49
CA MET A 404 -10.28 -9.68 -0.43
C MET A 404 -11.74 -9.28 -0.20
N TYR A 405 -11.99 -8.23 0.60
CA TYR A 405 -13.34 -7.67 0.75
C TYR A 405 -13.81 -6.97 -0.53
N ALA A 406 -12.94 -6.17 -1.15
CA ALA A 406 -13.22 -5.49 -2.40
C ALA A 406 -13.65 -6.46 -3.52
N GLU A 407 -12.98 -7.61 -3.64
CA GLU A 407 -13.29 -8.68 -4.61
C GLU A 407 -14.66 -9.35 -4.39
N ARG A 408 -15.23 -9.26 -3.19
CA ARG A 408 -16.55 -9.83 -2.83
C ARG A 408 -17.69 -8.82 -3.00
N MET A 409 -17.36 -7.55 -3.11
CA MET A 409 -18.29 -6.43 -3.08
C MET A 409 -18.66 -5.97 -4.49
N ASP A 410 -19.90 -5.48 -4.65
CA ASP A 410 -20.33 -4.76 -5.86
C ASP A 410 -19.76 -3.34 -5.86
N LEU A 411 -18.45 -3.22 -6.09
CA LEU A 411 -17.74 -1.93 -6.09
C LEU A 411 -18.35 -0.93 -7.08
N ALA A 412 -19.02 -1.39 -8.14
CA ALA A 412 -19.64 -0.52 -9.13
C ALA A 412 -20.73 0.37 -8.53
N HIS A 413 -21.33 -0.06 -7.41
CA HIS A 413 -22.43 0.64 -6.76
C HIS A 413 -22.16 1.00 -5.30
N MET A 414 -20.97 0.71 -4.78
CA MET A 414 -20.59 1.05 -3.41
C MET A 414 -19.92 2.42 -3.33
N THR A 415 -20.47 3.28 -2.47
CA THR A 415 -19.96 4.65 -2.25
C THR A 415 -19.77 4.94 -0.77
N PRO A 416 -18.87 5.88 -0.39
CA PRO A 416 -18.72 6.30 1.00
C PRO A 416 -20.00 6.98 1.50
N GLN A 417 -20.62 6.42 2.54
CA GLN A 417 -21.87 6.89 3.15
C GLN A 417 -21.78 6.86 4.68
N GLY A 418 -20.86 7.66 5.21
CA GLY A 418 -20.51 7.68 6.64
C GLY A 418 -21.69 8.00 7.56
N GLU A 419 -22.69 8.75 7.07
CA GLU A 419 -23.93 9.08 7.78
C GLU A 419 -24.80 7.85 8.10
N LEU A 420 -24.61 6.72 7.41
CA LEU A 420 -25.33 5.48 7.68
C LEU A 420 -24.79 4.74 8.91
N CYS A 421 -23.66 5.16 9.49
CA CYS A 421 -23.11 4.52 10.68
C CYS A 421 -22.63 5.53 11.72
N SER A 422 -22.85 5.24 13.00
CA SER A 422 -22.39 6.13 14.09
C SER A 422 -20.87 6.22 14.21
N THR A 423 -20.11 5.35 13.55
CA THR A 423 -18.64 5.43 13.47
C THR A 423 -18.17 6.46 12.44
N GLY A 424 -19.03 6.86 11.49
CA GLY A 424 -18.69 7.75 10.38
C GLY A 424 -17.93 7.07 9.23
N TYR A 425 -17.62 5.78 9.32
CA TYR A 425 -16.84 5.01 8.34
C TYR A 425 -17.67 3.87 7.75
N CYS A 426 -18.28 4.11 6.60
CA CYS A 426 -19.17 3.16 5.93
C CYS A 426 -19.04 3.31 4.42
N LEU A 427 -18.71 2.22 3.73
CA LEU A 427 -18.80 2.09 2.28
C LEU A 427 -20.03 1.23 1.97
N ALA A 428 -21.00 1.74 1.23
CA ALA A 428 -22.31 1.10 1.13
C ALA A 428 -22.99 1.22 -0.24
N LYS A 429 -23.84 0.23 -0.50
CA LYS A 429 -24.88 0.19 -1.53
C LYS A 429 -26.24 -0.04 -0.81
N PRO A 430 -26.86 1.01 -0.23
CA PRO A 430 -28.06 0.88 0.59
C PRO A 430 -29.31 0.78 -0.30
N THR A 431 -29.63 -0.43 -0.77
CA THR A 431 -30.73 -0.68 -1.72
C THR A 431 -31.78 -1.61 -1.12
N PRO A 432 -33.05 -1.57 -1.55
CA PRO A 432 -34.08 -2.46 -1.01
C PRO A 432 -33.81 -3.96 -1.21
N ALA A 433 -33.02 -4.31 -2.22
CA ALA A 433 -32.56 -5.66 -2.52
C ALA A 433 -31.11 -5.58 -3.04
N ALA A 434 -30.31 -6.62 -2.79
CA ALA A 434 -28.87 -6.65 -3.12
C ALA A 434 -28.05 -5.59 -2.36
N ALA A 435 -28.44 -5.26 -1.12
CA ALA A 435 -27.73 -4.31 -0.29
C ALA A 435 -26.37 -4.85 0.18
N ALA A 436 -25.40 -3.95 0.35
CA ALA A 436 -24.11 -4.25 0.94
C ALA A 436 -23.57 -3.05 1.75
N TYR A 437 -22.94 -3.32 2.89
CA TYR A 437 -22.35 -2.33 3.78
C TYR A 437 -21.03 -2.87 4.34
N LEU A 438 -19.94 -2.14 4.15
CA LEU A 438 -18.66 -2.38 4.81
C LEU A 438 -18.40 -1.24 5.79
N VAL A 439 -18.44 -1.55 7.08
CA VAL A 439 -18.33 -0.58 8.17
C VAL A 439 -17.06 -0.81 8.95
N TYR A 440 -16.31 0.25 9.21
CA TYR A 440 -15.16 0.20 10.11
C TYR A 440 -15.49 0.86 11.46
N ALA A 441 -15.18 0.17 12.55
CA ALA A 441 -15.34 0.63 13.91
C ALA A 441 -13.95 0.74 14.57
N PRO A 442 -13.28 1.91 14.49
CA PRO A 442 -11.91 2.08 14.96
C PRO A 442 -11.75 1.86 16.47
N ASP A 443 -12.76 2.24 17.25
CA ASP A 443 -12.74 2.12 18.72
C ASP A 443 -13.34 0.78 19.21
N GLY A 444 -13.81 -0.08 18.30
CA GLY A 444 -14.62 -1.24 18.64
C GLY A 444 -15.94 -0.86 19.32
N GLY A 445 -16.38 -1.69 20.26
CA GLY A 445 -17.57 -1.40 21.08
C GLY A 445 -18.88 -1.40 20.29
N THR A 446 -19.95 -0.87 20.88
CA THR A 446 -21.27 -0.86 20.25
C THR A 446 -21.47 0.38 19.40
N PHE A 447 -21.93 0.19 18.16
CA PHE A 447 -22.28 1.25 17.23
C PHE A 447 -23.60 0.94 16.51
N THR A 448 -24.13 1.90 15.76
CA THR A 448 -25.37 1.72 14.99
C THR A 448 -25.13 1.79 13.48
N VAL A 449 -25.90 1.03 12.71
CA VAL A 449 -25.97 1.12 11.24
C VAL A 449 -27.43 1.32 10.82
N ASP A 450 -27.67 2.29 9.94
CA ASP A 450 -28.98 2.55 9.35
C ASP A 450 -29.24 1.61 8.16
N LEU A 451 -30.08 0.60 8.40
CA LEU A 451 -30.53 -0.35 7.39
C LEU A 451 -31.97 -0.07 6.92
N SER A 452 -32.52 1.12 7.19
CA SER A 452 -33.91 1.46 6.90
C SER A 452 -34.26 1.41 5.41
N ALA A 453 -33.28 1.63 4.53
CA ALA A 453 -33.44 1.53 3.09
C ALA A 453 -33.42 0.08 2.55
N THR A 454 -33.01 -0.88 3.37
CA THR A 454 -32.84 -2.30 2.98
C THR A 454 -34.03 -3.12 3.46
N ALA A 455 -34.59 -3.97 2.60
CA ALA A 455 -35.71 -4.84 2.95
C ALA A 455 -35.27 -6.31 3.00
N GLY A 456 -35.93 -7.12 3.82
CA GLY A 456 -35.60 -8.53 4.00
C GLY A 456 -34.45 -8.75 4.98
N ASP A 457 -33.83 -9.93 4.91
CA ASP A 457 -32.74 -10.31 5.80
C ASP A 457 -31.38 -9.90 5.19
N VAL A 458 -30.41 -9.62 6.06
CA VAL A 458 -29.01 -9.37 5.70
C VAL A 458 -28.11 -10.34 6.46
N HIS A 459 -27.10 -10.87 5.77
CA HIS A 459 -26.03 -11.65 6.36
C HIS A 459 -25.12 -10.75 7.20
N VAL A 460 -24.58 -11.30 8.29
CA VAL A 460 -23.73 -10.57 9.24
C VAL A 460 -22.39 -11.25 9.38
N GLU A 461 -21.33 -10.58 8.93
CA GLU A 461 -19.95 -11.05 9.06
C GLU A 461 -19.09 -10.01 9.79
N TRP A 462 -18.45 -10.44 10.87
CA TRP A 462 -17.42 -9.67 11.55
C TRP A 462 -16.03 -10.09 11.08
N PHE A 463 -15.15 -9.11 10.93
CA PHE A 463 -13.73 -9.30 10.70
C PHE A 463 -12.92 -8.56 11.75
N ASN A 464 -11.95 -9.25 12.32
CA ASN A 464 -11.01 -8.71 13.31
C ASN A 464 -9.70 -8.32 12.61
N PRO A 465 -9.44 -7.01 12.38
CA PRO A 465 -8.24 -6.52 11.72
C PRO A 465 -6.93 -6.87 12.43
N ALA A 466 -6.99 -7.06 13.74
CA ALA A 466 -5.83 -7.41 14.55
C ALA A 466 -5.44 -8.89 14.44
N THR A 467 -6.35 -9.77 13.97
CA THR A 467 -6.10 -11.23 13.91
C THR A 467 -6.28 -11.87 12.53
N GLY A 468 -6.97 -11.20 11.62
CA GLY A 468 -7.40 -11.78 10.35
C GLY A 468 -8.61 -12.74 10.47
N ALA A 469 -9.16 -12.92 11.67
CA ALA A 469 -10.26 -13.85 11.90
C ALA A 469 -11.62 -13.27 11.49
N THR A 470 -12.47 -14.11 10.90
CA THR A 470 -13.88 -13.80 10.65
C THR A 470 -14.84 -14.54 11.57
N THR A 471 -15.99 -13.94 11.85
CA THR A 471 -17.09 -14.56 12.58
C THR A 471 -18.41 -14.22 11.90
N VAL A 472 -19.09 -15.23 11.38
CA VAL A 472 -20.43 -15.09 10.79
C VAL A 472 -21.48 -15.34 11.86
N LEU A 473 -22.49 -14.47 11.93
CA LEU A 473 -23.62 -14.58 12.85
C LEU A 473 -24.90 -14.94 12.09
N ASP A 474 -25.98 -15.21 12.83
CA ASP A 474 -27.30 -15.39 12.25
C ASP A 474 -27.75 -14.13 11.49
N ASP A 475 -28.49 -14.34 10.40
CA ASP A 475 -29.06 -13.25 9.60
C ASP A 475 -30.00 -12.40 10.45
N ILE A 476 -30.07 -11.11 10.12
CA ILE A 476 -30.95 -10.15 10.80
C ILE A 476 -31.93 -9.52 9.81
N ALA A 477 -33.13 -9.22 10.29
CA ALA A 477 -34.08 -8.42 9.53
C ALA A 477 -33.60 -6.95 9.43
N ALA A 478 -33.46 -6.46 8.20
CA ALA A 478 -33.20 -5.05 7.91
C ALA A 478 -34.48 -4.19 8.07
N GLY A 479 -34.44 -2.94 7.59
CA GLY A 479 -35.58 -2.03 7.61
C GLY A 479 -35.64 -1.09 8.81
N ALA A 480 -34.60 -1.05 9.64
CA ALA A 480 -34.45 -0.12 10.75
C ALA A 480 -32.98 0.16 11.06
N VAL A 481 -32.74 1.15 11.92
CA VAL A 481 -31.43 1.34 12.55
C VAL A 481 -31.18 0.17 13.52
N GLN A 482 -30.06 -0.51 13.35
CA GLN A 482 -29.65 -1.67 14.16
C GLN A 482 -28.39 -1.35 14.96
N SER A 483 -28.26 -1.96 16.15
CA SER A 483 -27.06 -1.88 16.98
C SER A 483 -26.20 -3.13 16.81
N PHE A 484 -24.89 -2.93 16.69
CA PHE A 484 -23.91 -3.98 16.47
C PHE A 484 -22.78 -3.86 17.49
N THR A 485 -22.34 -4.99 18.02
CA THR A 485 -21.20 -5.10 18.94
C THR A 485 -20.28 -6.21 18.43
N PRO A 486 -18.98 -5.93 18.15
CA PRO A 486 -18.04 -6.96 17.75
C PRO A 486 -17.95 -8.08 18.82
N PRO A 487 -17.82 -9.36 18.42
CA PRO A 487 -17.68 -10.48 19.35
C PRO A 487 -16.26 -10.61 19.93
N PHE A 488 -15.44 -9.58 19.80
CA PHE A 488 -14.03 -9.49 20.23
C PHE A 488 -13.69 -8.04 20.61
N ASP A 489 -12.56 -7.86 21.29
CA ASP A 489 -12.06 -6.54 21.67
C ASP A 489 -11.23 -5.90 20.54
N GLY A 490 -11.15 -4.57 20.55
CA GLY A 490 -10.36 -3.79 19.59
C GLY A 490 -11.15 -3.30 18.38
N ASP A 491 -10.44 -2.79 17.38
CA ASP A 491 -11.01 -2.34 16.12
C ASP A 491 -11.70 -3.48 15.38
N ALA A 492 -12.76 -3.17 14.62
CA ALA A 492 -13.56 -4.17 13.94
C ALA A 492 -14.03 -3.70 12.57
N VAL A 493 -14.17 -4.64 11.65
CA VAL A 493 -14.88 -4.43 10.38
C VAL A 493 -16.15 -5.29 10.40
N LEU A 494 -17.27 -4.67 10.03
CA LEU A 494 -18.56 -5.33 9.88
C LEU A 494 -18.92 -5.32 8.39
N TYR A 495 -19.20 -6.50 7.83
CA TYR A 495 -19.72 -6.66 6.49
C TYR A 495 -21.15 -7.19 6.56
N LEU A 496 -22.09 -6.39 6.05
CA LEU A 496 -23.50 -6.74 5.92
C LEU A 496 -23.84 -6.86 4.44
N TYR A 497 -24.50 -7.93 4.02
CA TYR A 497 -24.80 -8.15 2.61
C TYR A 497 -26.03 -9.03 2.39
N GLN A 498 -26.71 -8.86 1.25
CA GLN A 498 -27.84 -9.71 0.82
C GLN A 498 -27.45 -10.68 -0.28
N ASP A 499 -26.68 -10.20 -1.25
CA ASP A 499 -26.09 -11.00 -2.29
C ASP A 499 -24.57 -10.84 -2.14
N ALA A 500 -23.89 -11.88 -1.65
CA ALA A 500 -22.45 -11.95 -1.93
C ALA A 500 -22.33 -12.11 -3.44
N ALA A 501 -21.42 -11.38 -4.09
CA ALA A 501 -21.11 -11.68 -5.49
C ALA A 501 -20.85 -13.19 -5.63
N PRO A 502 -21.27 -13.84 -6.74
CA PRO A 502 -20.85 -15.21 -7.00
C PRO A 502 -19.33 -15.23 -6.94
N ALA A 503 -18.81 -15.90 -5.92
CA ALA A 503 -17.39 -16.12 -5.81
C ALA A 503 -17.03 -17.09 -6.94
N ASP A 504 -16.59 -16.57 -8.09
CA ASP A 504 -15.94 -17.39 -9.11
C ASP A 504 -14.64 -18.03 -8.57
N GLU A 505 -14.23 -17.68 -7.34
CA GLU A 505 -13.16 -18.32 -6.59
C GLU A 505 -13.66 -18.78 -5.20
N PRO A 506 -13.60 -20.09 -4.87
CA PRO A 506 -14.05 -20.58 -3.57
C PRO A 506 -13.26 -19.92 -2.45
N ASN A 507 -13.97 -19.34 -1.47
CA ASN A 507 -13.48 -18.89 -0.15
C ASN A 507 -11.96 -19.07 0.02
N LYS A 508 -11.17 -18.09 -0.45
CA LYS A 508 -9.84 -17.89 0.12
C LYS A 508 -10.11 -17.57 1.58
N ALA A 509 -9.90 -18.54 2.47
CA ALA A 509 -9.78 -18.24 3.88
C ALA A 509 -8.87 -17.01 4.01
N PHE A 510 -9.25 -16.06 4.85
CA PHE A 510 -8.38 -14.93 5.14
C PHE A 510 -7.01 -15.48 5.55
N LEU A 511 -5.94 -14.96 4.95
CA LEU A 511 -4.58 -15.37 5.29
C LEU A 511 -4.48 -15.36 6.83
N PRO A 512 -4.17 -16.49 7.50
CA PRO A 512 -3.93 -16.41 8.93
C PRO A 512 -2.73 -15.49 9.15
N LEU A 513 -2.72 -14.70 10.23
CA LEU A 513 -1.47 -14.12 10.72
C LEU A 513 -0.49 -15.28 10.92
N VAL A 514 0.47 -15.41 10.00
CA VAL A 514 1.49 -16.45 10.12
C VAL A 514 2.36 -16.06 11.31
N GLU A 515 2.30 -16.83 12.40
CA GLU A 515 3.33 -16.79 13.43
C GLU A 515 4.67 -17.16 12.78
N HIS A 516 5.48 -16.12 12.52
CA HIS A 516 6.91 -16.08 12.25
C HIS A 516 7.57 -17.27 11.53
N ARG A 517 8.04 -17.04 10.29
CA ARG A 517 9.35 -17.58 9.90
C ARG A 517 10.43 -16.61 10.37
N GLN A 518 11.16 -16.99 11.41
CA GLN A 518 12.42 -16.34 11.76
C GLN A 518 13.38 -16.48 10.57
N ALA A 519 13.72 -15.38 9.91
CA ALA A 519 14.86 -15.33 9.02
C ALA A 519 16.13 -15.47 9.87
N THR A 520 16.72 -16.66 9.87
CA THR A 520 18.06 -16.87 10.42
C THR A 520 19.08 -16.25 9.46
N GLY A 521 19.36 -14.96 9.64
CA GLY A 521 20.44 -14.23 8.97
C GLY A 521 21.09 -13.29 9.97
N SER A 522 22.32 -13.58 10.37
CA SER A 522 23.07 -12.77 11.33
C SER A 522 23.42 -11.41 10.74
N ALA A 523 22.69 -10.36 11.13
CA ALA A 523 23.15 -8.98 10.95
C ALA A 523 24.23 -8.69 12.02
N THR A 524 25.49 -8.63 11.59
CA THR A 524 26.56 -8.02 12.38
C THR A 524 26.31 -6.52 12.45
N GLY A 525 26.17 -6.01 13.68
CA GLY A 525 25.65 -4.67 13.95
C GLY A 525 26.51 -3.51 13.44
N TYR A 526 25.82 -2.46 13.01
CA TYR A 526 26.33 -1.10 12.95
C TYR A 526 25.69 -0.30 14.09
N GLY A 527 26.53 0.49 14.77
CA GLY A 527 26.19 1.24 15.98
C GLY A 527 25.26 2.44 15.72
N PRO A 528 24.77 3.08 16.80
CA PRO A 528 23.70 4.07 16.71
C PRO A 528 24.20 5.40 16.14
N CYS A 529 23.48 5.91 15.14
CA CYS A 529 23.48 7.33 14.80
C CYS A 529 22.25 7.95 15.45
N ASP A 530 22.47 8.75 16.49
CA ASP A 530 21.47 9.66 17.03
C ASP A 530 21.13 10.71 15.96
N ALA A 531 19.86 10.83 15.59
CA ALA A 531 19.33 11.91 14.75
C ALA A 531 18.46 12.86 15.61
N PRO A 532 18.46 14.18 15.32
CA PRO A 532 17.52 15.13 15.91
C PRO A 532 16.07 14.94 15.44
#